data_AF-A0A0Q9C5H6-F1
#
_entry.id   AF-A0A0Q9C5H6-F1
#
_cell.length_a   1.000
_cell.length_b   1.000
_cell.length_c   1.000
_cell.angle_alpha   90.00
_cell.angle_beta   90.00
_cell.angle_gamma   90.00
#
_symmetry.space_group_name_H-M   'P 1'
#
loop_
_entity.id
_entity.type
_entity.pdbx_description
1 polymer ?
#
loop_
_entity_poly.entity_id
_entity_poly.type
_entity_poly.pdbx_seq_one_letter_code
_entity_poly.pdbx_strand_id
1 'polypeptide(L)' 'MSLTVGDLTPQHIGRTVTIDGAGARVTGPLSNLRVETDWITEQRLGSDESEQVPGQQTMTLAVGAWTTEGLPLTTAVEVP' A
#
# COMPACT_ATOMS: atom_id res chain seq x y z
N MET A 1 6.81 -17.17 -1.35
CA MET A 1 6.43 -16.70 0.00
C MET A 1 5.23 -15.77 -0.15
N SER A 2 4.17 -15.92 0.66
CA SER A 2 3.03 -14.98 0.62
C SER A 2 3.30 -13.85 1.61
N LEU A 3 3.34 -12.63 1.10
CA LEU A 3 3.47 -11.37 1.84
C LEU A 3 2.19 -10.57 1.65
N THR A 4 2.02 -9.49 2.39
CA THR A 4 1.01 -8.48 2.09
C THR A 4 1.64 -7.26 1.44
N VAL A 5 0.82 -6.43 0.82
CA VAL A 5 1.20 -5.12 0.30
C VAL A 5 1.92 -4.30 1.38
N GLY A 6 1.44 -4.32 2.63
CA GLY A 6 2.09 -3.62 3.75
C GLY A 6 3.46 -4.18 4.16
N ASP A 7 3.76 -5.44 3.83
CA ASP A 7 5.06 -6.06 4.12
C ASP A 7 6.12 -5.75 3.06
N LEU A 8 5.72 -5.19 1.92
CA LEU A 8 6.64 -4.82 0.86
C LEU A 8 7.46 -3.60 1.28
N THR A 9 8.77 -3.78 1.24
CA THR A 9 9.76 -2.71 1.45
C THR A 9 10.45 -2.35 0.14
N PRO A 10 11.14 -1.19 0.05
CA PRO A 10 11.94 -0.82 -1.11
C PRO A 10 12.99 -1.87 -1.54
N GLN A 11 13.38 -2.78 -0.64
CA GLN A 11 14.31 -3.87 -0.95
C GLN A 11 13.72 -4.94 -1.89
N HIS A 12 12.40 -4.95 -2.05
CA HIS A 12 11.72 -5.86 -2.98
C HIS A 12 11.67 -5.31 -4.41
N ILE A 13 12.07 -4.05 -4.63
CA ILE A 13 12.15 -3.46 -5.98
C ILE A 13 13.11 -4.30 -6.83
N GLY A 14 12.66 -4.68 -8.02
CA GLY A 14 13.34 -5.58 -8.95
C GLY A 14 13.00 -7.06 -8.77
N ARG A 15 12.38 -7.46 -7.66
CA ARG A 15 11.87 -8.83 -7.49
C ARG A 15 10.59 -9.00 -8.30
N THR A 16 10.39 -10.19 -8.86
CA THR A 16 9.09 -10.54 -9.46
C THR A 16 8.08 -10.67 -8.33
N VAL A 17 6.93 -10.03 -8.46
CA VAL A 17 5.82 -10.12 -7.52
C VAL A 17 4.54 -10.45 -8.28
N THR A 18 3.62 -11.14 -7.62
CA THR A 18 2.27 -11.36 -8.13
C THR A 18 1.29 -10.73 -7.17
N ILE A 19 0.46 -9.82 -7.68
CA ILE A 19 -0.56 -9.11 -6.92
C ILE A 19 -1.93 -9.58 -7.41
N ASP A 20 -2.76 -10.04 -6.48
CA ASP A 20 -4.17 -10.30 -6.72
C ASP A 20 -4.98 -9.14 -6.11
N GLY A 21 -5.39 -8.19 -6.94
CA GLY A 21 -6.02 -6.95 -6.50
C GLY A 21 -6.99 -6.39 -7.55
N ALA A 22 -8.08 -5.77 -7.09
CA ALA A 22 -9.09 -5.14 -7.95
C ALA A 22 -9.69 -6.06 -9.05
N GLY A 23 -9.73 -7.38 -8.81
CA GLY A 23 -10.26 -8.37 -9.76
C GLY A 23 -9.28 -8.82 -10.85
N ALA A 24 -8.01 -8.41 -10.78
CA ALA A 24 -6.96 -8.82 -11.70
C ALA A 24 -5.77 -9.44 -10.95
N ARG A 25 -5.17 -10.47 -11.57
CA ARG A 25 -3.88 -11.04 -11.17
C ARG A 25 -2.79 -10.48 -12.05
N VAL A 26 -1.86 -9.72 -11.47
CA VAL A 26 -0.76 -9.09 -12.19
C VAL A 26 0.55 -9.67 -11.69
N THR A 27 1.38 -10.18 -12.61
CA THR A 27 2.72 -10.70 -12.30
C THR A 27 3.78 -9.92 -13.05
N GLY A 28 4.83 -9.48 -12.35
CA GLY A 28 5.94 -8.75 -12.97
C GLY A 28 6.95 -8.23 -11.94
N PRO A 29 8.03 -7.56 -12.39
CA PRO A 29 9.00 -6.97 -11.46
C PRO A 29 8.39 -5.77 -10.74
N LEU A 30 8.52 -5.74 -9.41
CA LEU A 30 8.15 -4.57 -8.62
C LEU A 30 9.09 -3.41 -9.01
N SER A 31 8.56 -2.33 -9.57
CA SER A 31 9.34 -1.18 -10.04
C SER A 31 9.22 0.03 -9.12
N ASN A 32 8.10 0.16 -8.41
CA ASN A 32 7.87 1.27 -7.51
C ASN A 32 6.91 0.89 -6.37
N LEU A 33 7.05 1.60 -5.26
CA LEU A 33 6.31 1.41 -4.03
C LEU A 33 6.13 2.77 -3.34
N ARG A 34 4.88 3.18 -3.13
CA ARG A 34 4.54 4.43 -2.46
C ARG A 34 3.41 4.20 -1.46
N VAL A 35 3.67 4.51 -0.20
CA VAL A 35 2.65 4.47 0.85
C VAL A 35 2.04 5.86 0.98
N GLU A 36 0.72 5.93 0.94
CA GLU A 36 -0.04 7.14 1.23
C GLU A 36 -0.82 6.91 2.53
N THR A 37 -0.65 7.82 3.48
CA THR A 37 -1.38 7.81 4.75
C THR A 37 -2.33 8.99 4.72
N ASP A 38 -3.63 8.70 4.74
CA ASP A 38 -4.64 9.72 4.99
C ASP A 38 -4.58 10.10 6.46
N TRP A 39 -4.55 11.40 6.75
CA TRP A 39 -4.54 11.91 8.11
C TRP A 39 -5.92 12.45 8.44
N ILE A 40 -6.46 12.03 9.58
CA ILE A 40 -7.77 12.47 10.08
C ILE A 40 -7.50 13.46 11.21
N THR A 41 -8.13 14.64 11.13
CA THR A 41 -8.11 15.61 12.21
C THR A 41 -9.12 15.20 13.27
N GLU A 42 -8.66 14.78 14.43
CA GLU A 42 -9.51 14.49 15.58
C GLU A 42 -9.61 15.75 16.45
N GLN A 43 -10.83 16.23 16.66
CA GLN A 43 -11.10 17.40 17.50
C GLN A 43 -11.89 16.93 18.72
N ARG A 44 -11.30 17.08 19.91
CA ARG A 44 -12.00 16.73 21.15
C ARG A 44 -13.06 17.80 21.46
N LEU A 45 -14.28 17.35 21.78
CA LEU A 45 -15.36 18.25 22.14
C LEU A 45 -14.97 19.06 23.40
N GLY A 46 -14.82 20.38 23.25
CA GLY A 46 -14.42 21.27 24.35
C GLY A 46 -12.92 21.59 24.45
N SER A 47 -12.12 21.24 23.44
CA SER A 47 -10.71 21.66 23.33
C SER A 47 -10.45 22.41 22.03
N ASP A 48 -9.66 23.49 22.08
CA ASP A 48 -9.21 24.23 20.88
C ASP A 48 -8.03 23.53 20.17
N GLU A 49 -7.47 22.47 20.76
CA GLU A 49 -6.42 21.66 20.15
C GLU A 49 -6.99 20.59 19.23
N SER A 50 -6.50 20.57 17.99
CA SER A 50 -6.78 19.54 17.00
C SER A 50 -5.56 18.62 16.88
N GLU A 51 -5.77 17.31 16.93
CA GLU A 51 -4.71 16.32 16.78
C GLU A 51 -4.82 15.64 15.41
N GLN A 52 -3.69 15.44 14.72
CA GLN A 52 -3.67 14.63 13.51
C GLN A 52 -3.40 13.18 13.89
N VAL A 53 -4.40 12.33 13.70
CA VAL A 53 -4.26 10.88 13.85
C VAL A 53 -4.15 10.22 12.48
N PRO A 54 -3.25 9.22 12.32
CA PRO A 54 -3.17 8.47 11.07
C PRO A 54 -4.49 7.74 10.84
N GLY A 55 -5.12 8.03 9.71
CA GLY A 55 -6.33 7.41 9.22
C GLY A 55 -6.04 6.19 8.37
N GLN A 56 -6.70 6.08 7.22
CA GLN A 56 -6.52 4.96 6.31
C GLN A 56 -5.15 5.03 5.63
N GLN A 57 -4.41 3.93 5.66
CA GLN A 57 -3.20 3.77 4.87
C GLN A 57 -3.53 3.00 3.59
N THR A 58 -3.14 3.56 2.46
CA THR A 58 -3.21 2.90 1.17
C THR A 58 -1.83 2.87 0.54
N MET A 59 -1.66 1.97 -0.42
CA MET A 59 -0.38 1.83 -1.08
C MET A 59 -0.54 1.72 -2.58
N THR A 60 0.32 2.47 -3.27
CA THR A 60 0.46 2.47 -4.72
C THR A 60 1.67 1.64 -5.08
N LEU A 61 1.45 0.69 -6.00
CA LEU A 61 2.44 -0.27 -6.46
C LEU A 61 2.56 -0.22 -7.97
N ALA A 62 3.78 -0.36 -8.47
CA ALA A 62 4.04 -0.57 -9.89
C ALA A 62 4.69 -1.94 -10.10
N VAL A 63 4.07 -2.77 -10.94
CA VAL A 63 4.49 -4.13 -11.29
C VAL A 63 4.65 -4.20 -12.80
N GLY A 64 5.89 -4.18 -13.28
CA GLY A 64 6.19 -4.06 -14.71
C GLY A 64 5.62 -2.76 -15.30
N ALA A 65 4.71 -2.89 -16.26
CA ALA A 65 4.01 -1.76 -16.89
C ALA A 65 2.65 -1.43 -16.23
N TRP A 66 2.26 -2.18 -15.19
CA TRP A 66 1.01 -2.00 -14.49
C TRP A 66 1.23 -1.19 -13.21
N THR A 67 0.42 -0.16 -13.02
CA THR A 67 0.35 0.60 -11.77
C THR A 67 -1.03 0.41 -11.16
N THR A 68 -1.06 0.14 -9.85
CA THR A 68 -2.29 0.02 -9.08
C THR A 68 -2.20 0.93 -7.87
N GLU A 69 -3.26 1.72 -7.67
CA GLU A 69 -3.35 2.74 -6.63
C GLU A 69 -4.40 2.34 -5.60
N GLY A 70 -4.26 2.83 -4.37
CA GLY A 70 -5.28 2.66 -3.35
C GLY A 70 -5.42 1.22 -2.82
N LEU A 71 -4.39 0.36 -2.97
CA LEU A 71 -4.48 -1.00 -2.46
C LEU A 71 -4.45 -1.00 -0.93
N PRO A 72 -5.38 -1.75 -0.27
CA PRO A 72 -5.30 -2.00 1.16
C PRO A 72 -3.97 -2.68 1.51
N LEU A 73 -3.36 -2.29 2.63
CA LEU A 73 -2.12 -2.90 3.10
C LEU A 73 -2.24 -4.41 3.34
N THR A 74 -3.45 -4.92 3.56
CA THR A 74 -3.77 -6.34 3.75
C THR A 74 -3.85 -7.15 2.45
N THR A 75 -3.72 -6.51 1.29
CA THR A 75 -3.79 -7.19 -0.01
C THR A 75 -2.66 -8.20 -0.12
N ALA A 76 -2.97 -9.44 -0.51
CA ALA A 76 -1.97 -10.50 -0.64
C ALA A 76 -1.06 -10.26 -1.86
N VAL A 77 0.23 -10.53 -1.65
CA VAL A 77 1.28 -10.45 -2.66
C VAL A 77 2.14 -11.70 -2.58
N GLU A 78 2.33 -12.38 -3.70
CA GLU A 78 3.25 -13.51 -3.78
C GLU A 78 4.62 -13.04 -4.28
N VAL A 79 5.68 -13.39 -3.55
CA VAL A 79 7.07 -13.15 -3.95
C VAL A 79 7.78 -14.49 -4.07
N PRO A 80 8.36 -14.83 -5.25
CA PRO A 80 9.20 -16.02 -5.45
C PRO A 80 10.46 -15.99 -4.57
#